data_AF-A0A4R2F728-F1
#
_entry.id   AF-A0A4R2F728-F1
#
_cell.length_a   1.000
_cell.length_b   1.000
_cell.length_c   1.000
_cell.angle_alpha   90.00
_cell.angle_beta   90.00
_cell.angle_gamma   90.00
#
_symmetry.space_group_name_H-M   'P 1'
#
loop_
_entity.id
_entity.type
_entity.pdbx_description
1 polymer ?
#
loop_
_entity_poly.entity_id
_entity_poly.type
_entity_poly.pdbx_seq_one_letter_code
_entity_poly.pdbx_strand_id
1 'polypeptide(L)'
;MLAKYRQRVHNLLHHTANRMIEFCVEREAGTLVVGDITEMSRGARQKKKGSRRTNQMNSGNPLGQLYNYLAYKGRLKGVTLKTQNESFTSQFCPVCGKRHKPTGRTYHCRHCGYVGVRDNVGATNQLNKYHHNDKMLENTFIPPDALKYLRPVALRQNVVVRLTVGTLLNTTFNPALTANAAEVNPSPVLDFVA
;
A
#
# COMPACT_ATOMS: atom_id res chain seq x y z
N MET A 1 22.94 -18.34 8.42
CA MET A 1 21.49 -18.12 8.65
C MET A 1 21.09 -16.64 8.57
N LEU A 2 21.77 -15.73 9.29
CA LEU A 2 21.44 -14.29 9.33
C LEU A 2 21.62 -13.55 7.99
N ALA A 3 22.66 -13.85 7.21
CA ALA A 3 22.90 -13.22 5.91
C ALA A 3 21.75 -13.49 4.91
N LYS A 4 21.28 -14.74 4.83
CA LYS A 4 20.15 -15.15 3.99
C LYS A 4 18.85 -14.43 4.38
N TYR A 5 18.61 -14.25 5.68
CA TYR A 5 17.48 -13.45 6.17
C TYR A 5 17.58 -11.98 5.74
N ARG A 6 18.74 -11.35 5.93
CA ARG A 6 18.98 -9.95 5.51
C ARG A 6 18.78 -9.77 4.01
N GLN A 7 19.28 -10.68 3.19
CA GLN A 7 19.09 -10.65 1.72
C GLN A 7 17.61 -10.76 1.34
N ARG A 8 16.83 -11.62 2.02
CA ARG A 8 15.37 -11.73 1.79
C ARG A 8 14.64 -10.44 2.16
N VAL A 9 14.97 -9.86 3.31
CA VAL A 9 14.39 -8.56 3.74
C VAL A 9 14.75 -7.46 2.76
N HIS A 10 16.02 -7.34 2.39
CA HIS A 10 16.52 -6.40 1.39
C HIS A 10 15.73 -6.50 0.07
N ASN A 11 15.58 -7.73 -0.46
CA ASN A 11 14.83 -7.96 -1.69
C ASN A 11 13.35 -7.54 -1.55
N LEU A 12 12.72 -7.94 -0.44
CA LEU A 12 11.31 -7.59 -0.16
C LEU A 12 11.11 -6.07 -0.11
N LEU A 13 12.00 -5.34 0.57
CA LEU A 13 11.93 -3.89 0.69
C LEU A 13 12.10 -3.21 -0.67
N HIS A 14 13.03 -3.68 -1.51
CA HIS A 14 13.20 -3.12 -2.85
C HIS A 14 11.99 -3.35 -3.74
N HIS A 15 11.40 -4.56 -3.74
CA HIS A 15 10.18 -4.85 -4.49
C HIS A 15 8.99 -4.04 -3.98
N THR A 16 8.87 -3.89 -2.66
CA THR A 16 7.80 -3.08 -2.04
C THR A 16 7.93 -1.62 -2.46
N ALA A 17 9.12 -1.04 -2.34
CA ALA A 17 9.38 0.34 -2.75
C ALA A 17 9.11 0.55 -4.24
N ASN A 18 9.53 -0.39 -5.11
CA ASN A 18 9.21 -0.32 -6.54
C ASN A 18 7.71 -0.28 -6.77
N ARG A 19 6.96 -1.20 -6.14
CA ARG A 19 5.52 -1.30 -6.34
C ARG A 19 4.78 -0.06 -5.85
N MET A 20 5.20 0.52 -4.73
CA MET A 20 4.63 1.78 -4.22
C MET A 20 4.87 2.94 -5.18
N ILE A 21 6.09 3.09 -5.71
CA ILE A 21 6.40 4.19 -6.65
C ILE A 21 5.74 3.96 -8.01
N GLU A 22 5.71 2.72 -8.52
CA GLU A 22 4.97 2.37 -9.74
C GLU A 22 3.50 2.74 -9.63
N PHE A 23 2.86 2.42 -8.51
CA PHE A 23 1.49 2.81 -8.25
C PHE A 23 1.27 4.34 -8.24
N CYS A 24 2.24 5.10 -7.74
CA CYS A 24 2.19 6.57 -7.83
C CYS A 24 2.32 7.04 -9.29
N VAL A 25 3.26 6.48 -10.06
CA VAL A 25 3.48 6.84 -11.46
C VAL A 25 2.29 6.47 -12.35
N GLU A 26 1.72 5.27 -12.16
CA GLU A 26 0.51 4.80 -12.86
C GLU A 26 -0.70 5.74 -12.64
N ARG A 27 -0.70 6.53 -11.56
CA ARG A 27 -1.76 7.46 -11.18
C ARG A 27 -1.36 8.92 -11.29
N GLU A 28 -0.21 9.20 -11.89
CA GLU A 28 0.33 10.56 -12.07
C GLU A 28 0.48 11.34 -10.74
N ALA A 29 0.71 10.61 -9.64
CA ALA A 29 0.86 11.18 -8.31
C ALA A 29 2.30 11.62 -8.08
N GLY A 30 2.56 12.94 -8.14
CA GLY A 30 3.91 13.51 -7.94
C GLY A 30 4.43 13.49 -6.50
N THR A 31 3.57 13.25 -5.51
CA THR A 31 3.94 13.24 -4.08
C THR A 31 3.41 12.01 -3.38
N LEU A 32 4.31 11.30 -2.68
CA LEU A 32 3.98 10.21 -1.78
C LEU A 32 4.12 10.67 -0.33
N VAL A 33 3.01 10.69 0.40
CA VAL A 33 2.97 11.07 1.82
C VAL A 33 3.02 9.81 2.68
N VAL A 34 3.92 9.79 3.67
CA VAL A 34 4.11 8.66 4.59
C VAL A 34 4.15 9.17 6.03
N GLY A 35 3.61 8.37 6.96
CA GLY A 35 3.69 8.65 8.38
C GLY A 35 5.09 8.46 8.93
N ASP A 36 5.61 9.45 9.66
CA ASP A 36 6.86 9.29 10.38
C ASP A 36 6.61 8.52 11.68
N ILE A 37 7.10 7.29 11.68
CA ILE A 37 7.07 6.35 12.81
C ILE A 37 8.48 6.02 13.30
N THR A 38 9.51 6.70 12.78
CA THR A 38 10.89 6.52 13.24
C THR A 38 11.03 6.91 14.71
N GLU A 39 10.24 7.89 15.13
CA GLU A 39 10.16 8.42 16.50
C GLU A 39 9.47 7.48 17.49
N MET A 40 8.80 6.40 17.06
CA MET A 40 8.16 5.44 17.98
C MET A 40 9.15 4.80 18.98
N SER A 41 10.44 4.79 18.65
CA SER A 41 11.50 4.19 19.46
C SER A 41 12.25 5.22 20.33
N ARG A 42 12.26 6.50 19.95
CA ARG A 42 13.01 7.54 20.65
C ARG A 42 12.26 7.91 21.95
N GLY A 43 12.90 7.70 23.09
CA GLY A 43 12.30 7.95 24.42
C GLY A 43 11.55 6.78 25.06
N ALA A 44 11.30 5.67 24.34
CA ALA A 44 10.71 4.46 24.93
C ALA A 44 11.57 3.87 26.07
N ARG A 45 12.90 4.08 26.02
CA ARG A 45 13.83 3.68 27.09
C ARG A 45 13.69 4.52 28.36
N GLN A 46 13.14 5.73 28.28
CA GLN A 46 13.08 6.69 29.39
C GLN A 46 11.75 6.64 30.17
N LYS A 47 10.63 6.20 29.55
CA LYS A 47 9.29 6.36 30.15
C LYS A 47 8.59 5.07 30.65
N LYS A 48 9.11 3.88 30.34
CA LYS A 48 8.76 2.57 30.97
C LYS A 48 9.49 1.46 30.21
N LYS A 49 9.93 0.39 30.88
CA LYS A 49 10.40 -0.83 30.17
C LYS A 49 9.23 -1.40 29.35
N GLY A 50 9.26 -1.18 28.04
CA GLY A 50 8.35 -1.87 27.10
C GLY A 50 8.52 -3.39 27.22
N SER A 51 7.48 -4.14 26.86
CA SER A 51 7.56 -5.62 26.83
C SER A 51 8.73 -6.08 25.96
N ARG A 52 9.43 -7.13 26.38
CA ARG A 52 10.53 -7.76 25.61
C ARG A 52 10.12 -8.01 24.15
N ARG A 53 8.89 -8.46 23.93
CA ARG A 53 8.32 -8.72 22.60
C ARG A 53 8.26 -7.44 21.75
N THR A 54 7.76 -6.35 22.31
CA THR A 54 7.66 -5.06 21.61
C THR A 54 9.03 -4.50 21.27
N ASN A 55 9.98 -4.58 22.20
CA ASN A 55 11.34 -4.11 21.97
C ASN A 55 12.03 -4.91 20.85
N GLN A 56 11.81 -6.22 20.81
CA GLN A 56 12.35 -7.07 19.74
C GLN A 56 11.72 -6.77 18.37
N MET A 57 10.42 -6.50 18.30
CA MET A 57 9.77 -6.09 17.05
C MET A 57 10.29 -4.73 16.56
N ASN A 58 10.51 -3.79 17.48
CA ASN A 58 10.99 -2.45 17.13
C ASN A 58 12.48 -2.45 16.72
N SER A 59 13.32 -3.25 17.37
CA SER A 59 14.77 -3.28 17.05
C SER A 59 15.09 -3.89 15.69
N GLY A 60 14.25 -4.80 15.20
CA GLY A 60 14.38 -5.44 13.88
C GLY A 60 13.60 -4.74 12.76
N ASN A 61 13.01 -3.58 13.01
CA ASN A 61 12.08 -2.95 12.08
C ASN A 61 12.81 -2.30 10.88
N PRO A 62 12.56 -2.76 9.62
CA PRO A 62 13.25 -2.25 8.44
C PRO A 62 12.65 -0.95 7.86
N LEU A 63 11.68 -0.31 8.54
CA LEU A 63 10.97 0.86 7.99
C LEU A 63 11.89 2.03 7.61
N GLY A 64 12.96 2.29 8.36
CA GLY A 64 13.93 3.30 7.97
C GLY A 64 14.63 3.01 6.64
N GLN A 65 14.93 1.74 6.35
CA GLN A 65 15.49 1.33 5.05
C GLN A 65 14.45 1.50 3.93
N LEU A 66 13.17 1.19 4.20
CA LEU A 66 12.09 1.42 3.25
C LEU A 66 11.97 2.92 2.88
N TYR A 67 12.08 3.83 3.85
CA TYR A 67 12.01 5.27 3.58
C TYR A 67 13.17 5.75 2.71
N ASN A 68 14.38 5.28 2.98
CA ASN A 68 15.53 5.55 2.12
C ASN A 68 15.27 5.07 0.68
N TYR A 69 14.71 3.87 0.53
CA TYR A 69 14.40 3.30 -0.78
C TYR A 69 13.32 4.07 -1.51
N LEU A 70 12.25 4.47 -0.82
CA LEU A 70 11.20 5.31 -1.38
C LEU A 70 11.73 6.68 -1.80
N ALA A 71 12.61 7.29 -0.99
CA ALA A 71 13.18 8.60 -1.29
C ALA A 71 14.03 8.57 -2.56
N TYR A 72 15.00 7.65 -2.66
CA TYR A 72 15.89 7.63 -3.83
C TYR A 72 15.17 7.14 -5.08
N LYS A 73 14.33 6.10 -4.99
CA LYS A 73 13.58 5.56 -6.15
C LYS A 73 12.49 6.51 -6.61
N GLY A 74 11.83 7.18 -5.66
CA GLY A 74 10.86 8.23 -5.96
C GLY A 74 11.51 9.36 -6.75
N ARG A 75 12.65 9.88 -6.28
CA ARG A 75 13.40 10.94 -6.98
C ARG A 75 13.76 10.55 -8.42
N LEU A 76 14.16 9.30 -8.66
CA LEU A 76 14.47 8.79 -10.01
C LEU A 76 13.25 8.74 -10.94
N LYS A 77 12.04 8.62 -10.38
CA LYS A 77 10.77 8.54 -11.13
C LYS A 77 9.91 9.83 -11.01
N GLY A 78 10.49 10.93 -10.51
CA GLY A 78 9.78 12.20 -10.34
C GLY A 78 8.77 12.25 -9.19
N VAL A 79 8.80 11.29 -8.26
CA VAL A 79 7.91 11.23 -7.09
C VAL A 79 8.63 11.73 -5.84
N THR A 80 8.10 12.76 -5.19
CA THR A 80 8.66 13.31 -3.96
C THR A 80 8.10 12.59 -2.73
N LEU A 81 8.98 12.14 -1.83
CA LEU A 81 8.57 11.57 -0.55
C LEU A 81 8.39 12.70 0.49
N LYS A 82 7.24 12.73 1.16
CA LYS A 82 6.95 13.63 2.28
C LYS A 82 6.62 12.82 3.53
N THR A 83 7.31 13.11 4.62
CA THR A 83 7.08 12.49 5.92
C THR A 83 6.31 13.44 6.82
N GLN A 84 5.28 12.96 7.51
CA GLN A 84 4.46 13.77 8.42
C GLN A 84 4.06 12.98 9.67
N ASN A 85 3.62 13.67 10.72
CA ASN A 85 3.29 13.03 11.98
C ASN A 85 2.08 12.09 11.87
N GLU A 86 2.25 10.79 12.17
CA GLU A 86 1.19 9.78 12.08
C GLU A 86 0.22 9.78 13.28
N SER A 87 0.45 10.61 14.30
CA SER A 87 -0.31 10.58 15.55
C SER A 87 -1.82 10.69 15.33
N PHE A 88 -2.56 9.77 15.97
CA PHE A 88 -4.03 9.70 16.01
C PHE A 88 -4.74 9.45 14.67
N THR A 89 -4.02 9.22 13.57
CA THR A 89 -4.58 9.00 12.22
C THR A 89 -5.47 7.76 12.14
N SER A 90 -5.06 6.67 12.80
CA SER A 90 -5.84 5.43 12.87
C SER A 90 -7.01 5.47 13.86
N GLN A 91 -7.15 6.55 14.62
CA GLN A 91 -8.19 6.73 15.64
C GLN A 91 -9.25 7.75 15.24
N PHE A 92 -8.89 8.73 14.42
CA PHE A 92 -9.79 9.78 13.95
C PHE A 92 -10.86 9.24 13.00
N CYS A 93 -12.12 9.53 13.28
CA CYS A 93 -13.21 9.17 12.39
C CYS A 93 -13.30 10.18 11.24
N PRO A 94 -13.21 9.73 9.97
CA PRO A 94 -13.26 10.63 8.82
C PRO A 94 -14.63 11.30 8.66
N VAL A 95 -15.71 10.75 9.24
CA VAL A 95 -17.08 11.27 9.11
C VAL A 95 -17.43 12.28 10.20
N CYS A 96 -17.14 11.98 11.47
CA CYS A 96 -17.62 12.79 12.61
C CYS A 96 -16.52 13.38 13.49
N GLY A 97 -15.24 13.26 13.08
CA GLY A 97 -14.09 13.86 13.75
C GLY A 97 -13.72 13.28 15.12
N LYS A 98 -14.58 12.44 15.71
CA LYS A 98 -14.36 11.86 17.04
C LYS A 98 -13.28 10.78 17.00
N ARG A 99 -12.53 10.68 18.10
CA ARG A 99 -11.45 9.70 18.25
C ARG A 99 -11.99 8.41 18.85
N HIS A 100 -11.64 7.30 18.22
CA HIS A 100 -11.95 5.97 18.69
C HIS A 100 -10.72 5.09 18.60
N LYS A 101 -10.53 4.22 19.60
CA LYS A 101 -9.46 3.23 19.58
C LYS A 101 -10.01 1.91 19.03
N PRO A 102 -9.86 1.61 17.73
CA PRO A 102 -10.35 0.36 17.15
C PRO A 102 -9.55 -0.85 17.64
N THR A 103 -10.23 -1.97 17.84
CA THR A 103 -9.63 -3.28 18.10
C THR A 103 -9.66 -4.11 16.82
N GLY A 104 -8.49 -4.40 16.23
CA GLY A 104 -8.37 -5.19 15.00
C GLY A 104 -8.25 -4.35 13.72
N ARG A 105 -8.56 -4.97 12.57
CA ARG A 105 -8.42 -4.35 11.23
C ARG A 105 -9.62 -3.51 10.81
N THR A 106 -10.79 -3.79 11.35
CA THR A 106 -12.01 -3.03 11.07
C THR A 106 -12.06 -1.79 11.97
N TYR A 107 -12.29 -0.63 11.37
CA TYR A 107 -12.60 0.59 12.08
C TYR A 107 -14.12 0.69 12.20
N HIS A 108 -14.63 0.82 13.43
CA HIS A 108 -16.05 1.00 13.70
C HIS A 108 -16.22 2.22 14.62
N CYS A 109 -16.85 3.27 14.10
CA CYS A 109 -17.18 4.46 14.88
C CYS A 109 -18.45 4.21 15.70
N ARG A 110 -18.38 4.39 17.02
CA ARG A 110 -19.55 4.25 17.91
C ARG A 110 -20.49 5.46 17.90
N HIS A 111 -20.05 6.60 17.36
CA HIS A 111 -20.84 7.82 17.38
C HIS A 111 -21.66 8.04 16.11
N CYS A 112 -21.09 7.79 14.93
CA CYS A 112 -21.78 7.99 13.64
C CYS A 112 -22.07 6.69 12.88
N GLY A 113 -21.63 5.54 13.40
CA GLY A 113 -21.86 4.23 12.76
C GLY A 113 -20.96 3.93 11.56
N TYR A 114 -20.00 4.80 11.22
CA TYR A 114 -19.09 4.55 10.10
C TYR A 114 -18.27 3.27 10.31
N VAL A 115 -18.29 2.40 9.30
CA VAL A 115 -17.51 1.16 9.24
C VAL A 115 -16.60 1.20 8.02
N GLY A 116 -15.32 0.96 8.24
CA GLY A 116 -14.34 0.91 7.16
C GLY A 116 -13.12 0.12 7.55
N VAL A 117 -12.16 -0.02 6.64
CA VAL A 117 -10.90 -0.69 6.99
C VAL A 117 -9.93 0.31 7.61
N ARG A 118 -9.38 -0.04 8.77
CA ARG A 118 -8.57 0.86 9.60
C ARG A 118 -7.34 1.40 8.88
N ASP A 119 -6.67 0.57 8.09
CA ASP A 119 -5.47 0.98 7.36
C ASP A 119 -5.82 2.03 6.29
N ASN A 120 -7.00 1.91 5.67
CA ASN A 120 -7.52 2.89 4.71
C ASN A 120 -7.91 4.19 5.41
N VAL A 121 -8.63 4.11 6.54
CA VAL A 121 -8.94 5.27 7.38
C VAL A 121 -7.66 6.03 7.77
N GLY A 122 -6.61 5.30 8.18
CA GLY A 122 -5.31 5.87 8.48
C GLY A 122 -4.68 6.58 7.28
N ALA A 123 -4.67 5.95 6.11
CA ALA A 123 -4.13 6.52 4.87
C ALA A 123 -4.89 7.77 4.42
N THR A 124 -6.22 7.75 4.45
CA THR A 124 -7.08 8.90 4.13
C THR A 124 -6.84 10.06 5.10
N ASN A 125 -6.71 9.77 6.40
CA ASN A 125 -6.40 10.78 7.40
C ASN A 125 -4.99 11.38 7.24
N GLN A 126 -4.04 10.62 6.68
CA GLN A 126 -2.75 11.16 6.28
C GLN A 126 -2.88 12.15 5.12
N LEU A 127 -3.67 11.81 4.10
CA LEU A 127 -3.96 12.74 3.01
C LEU A 127 -4.64 14.02 3.52
N ASN A 128 -5.61 13.87 4.44
CA ASN A 128 -6.31 14.98 5.09
C ASN A 128 -5.33 15.94 5.80
N LYS A 129 -4.43 15.40 6.62
CA LYS A 129 -3.36 16.20 7.27
C LYS A 129 -2.48 16.96 6.28
N TYR A 130 -2.11 16.31 5.19
CA TYR A 130 -1.25 16.90 4.18
C TYR A 130 -1.89 18.13 3.52
N HIS A 131 -3.20 18.08 3.24
CA HIS A 131 -3.93 19.19 2.65
C HIS A 131 -4.32 20.30 3.65
N HIS A 132 -4.40 19.99 4.94
CA HIS A 132 -4.91 20.90 5.96
C HIS A 132 -3.88 21.29 7.03
N ASN A 133 -2.60 21.34 6.69
CA ASN A 133 -1.50 21.76 7.58
C ASN A 133 -1.54 21.03 8.94
N ASP A 134 -1.46 19.70 8.90
CA ASP A 134 -1.50 18.78 10.05
C ASP A 134 -2.82 18.69 10.82
N LYS A 135 -3.87 19.39 10.38
CA LYS A 135 -5.22 19.25 10.92
C LYS A 135 -5.98 18.13 10.21
N MET A 136 -6.80 17.39 10.95
CA MET A 136 -7.74 16.44 10.37
C MET A 136 -9.13 17.07 10.42
N LEU A 137 -9.71 17.33 9.24
CA LEU A 137 -11.08 17.82 9.13
C LEU A 137 -12.04 16.65 8.95
N GLU A 138 -13.23 16.78 9.53
CA GLU A 138 -14.30 15.81 9.35
C GLU A 138 -15.02 16.02 8.01
N ASN A 139 -15.54 14.93 7.45
CA ASN A 139 -16.35 14.90 6.23
C ASN A 139 -15.70 15.50 4.97
N THR A 140 -14.36 15.66 4.93
CA THR A 140 -13.63 16.16 3.75
C THR A 140 -13.12 15.04 2.87
N PHE A 141 -12.39 14.09 3.45
CA PHE A 141 -11.85 12.93 2.75
C PHE A 141 -12.44 11.65 3.35
N ILE A 142 -13.33 11.00 2.61
CA ILE A 142 -13.94 9.74 3.01
C ILE A 142 -13.18 8.59 2.33
N PRO A 143 -12.75 7.55 3.08
CA PRO A 143 -12.07 6.41 2.50
C PRO A 143 -13.01 5.64 1.56
N PRO A 144 -12.52 5.11 0.43
CA PRO A 144 -13.35 4.27 -0.45
C PRO A 144 -13.79 2.98 0.24
N ASP A 145 -15.02 2.54 -0.03
CA ASP A 145 -15.61 1.32 0.54
C ASP A 145 -15.01 0.04 -0.06
N ALA A 146 -14.68 0.06 -1.36
CA ALA A 146 -14.08 -1.06 -2.05
C ALA A 146 -12.55 -0.99 -1.98
N LEU A 147 -11.95 -1.91 -1.22
CA LEU A 147 -10.49 -2.04 -1.11
C LEU A 147 -10.00 -3.43 -1.49
N LYS A 148 -9.05 -3.50 -2.42
CA LYS A 148 -8.35 -4.75 -2.77
C LYS A 148 -7.07 -4.90 -1.97
N TYR A 149 -7.08 -5.78 -0.98
CA TYR A 149 -5.84 -6.23 -0.33
C TYR A 149 -5.08 -7.19 -1.25
N LEU A 150 -3.83 -6.83 -1.58
CA LEU A 150 -2.90 -7.79 -2.18
C LEU A 150 -2.53 -8.80 -1.10
N ARG A 151 -3.19 -9.96 -1.13
CA ARG A 151 -2.80 -11.08 -0.28
C ARG A 151 -1.55 -11.73 -0.87
N PRO A 152 -0.57 -12.14 -0.04
CA PRO A 152 0.48 -13.03 -0.50
C PRO A 152 -0.18 -14.29 -1.06
N VAL A 153 -0.16 -14.44 -2.37
CA VAL A 153 -0.54 -15.70 -3.01
C VAL A 153 0.66 -16.62 -2.85
N ALA A 154 0.41 -17.88 -2.49
CA ALA A 154 1.47 -18.88 -2.57
C ALA A 154 1.98 -18.88 -4.00
N LEU A 155 3.22 -18.44 -4.21
CA LEU A 155 3.87 -18.58 -5.49
C LEU A 155 3.83 -20.08 -5.80
N ARG A 156 3.10 -20.47 -6.85
CA ARG A 156 3.27 -21.82 -7.40
C ARG A 156 4.76 -21.94 -7.65
N GLN A 157 5.41 -22.93 -7.03
CA GLN A 157 6.84 -23.15 -7.23
C GLN A 157 7.09 -23.12 -8.73
N ASN A 158 8.00 -22.24 -9.16
CA ASN A 158 8.40 -22.19 -10.56
C ASN A 158 8.74 -23.62 -10.96
N VAL A 159 7.97 -24.21 -11.87
CA VAL A 159 8.47 -25.30 -12.69
C VAL A 159 9.68 -24.68 -13.38
N VAL A 160 10.87 -24.97 -12.86
CA VAL A 160 12.11 -24.65 -13.55
C VAL A 160 12.08 -25.55 -14.76
N VAL A 161 11.58 -25.04 -15.89
CA VAL A 161 11.72 -25.72 -17.17
C VAL A 161 13.21 -25.68 -17.48
N ARG A 162 13.92 -26.78 -17.22
CA ARG A 162 15.36 -26.93 -17.47
C ARG A 162 15.74 -26.83 -18.96
N LEU A 163 14.78 -26.59 -19.86
CA LEU A 163 14.95 -26.65 -21.31
C LEU A 163 14.97 -25.29 -22.02
N THR A 164 14.76 -24.17 -21.31
CA THR A 164 14.92 -22.83 -21.91
C THR A 164 16.03 -22.07 -21.23
N VAL A 165 17.14 -21.97 -21.96
CA VAL A 165 18.30 -21.15 -21.64
C VAL A 165 17.84 -19.70 -21.51
N GLY A 166 17.68 -19.21 -20.28
CA GLY A 166 17.62 -17.77 -19.98
C GLY A 166 16.48 -16.96 -20.59
N THR A 167 15.23 -17.23 -20.24
CA THR A 167 14.20 -16.18 -20.32
C THR A 167 13.29 -16.27 -19.10
N LEU A 168 13.31 -15.23 -18.27
CA LEU A 168 12.34 -15.07 -17.19
C LEU A 168 10.96 -14.97 -17.83
N LEU A 169 10.04 -15.85 -17.43
CA LEU A 169 8.64 -15.70 -17.79
C LEU A 169 8.21 -14.30 -17.33
N ASN A 170 7.88 -13.45 -18.31
CA ASN A 170 7.29 -12.14 -18.11
C ASN A 170 6.03 -12.32 -17.25
N THR A 171 6.15 -12.11 -15.95
CA THR A 171 5.02 -11.94 -15.03
C THR A 171 4.43 -10.54 -15.15
N THR A 172 4.46 -9.97 -16.36
CA THR A 172 3.63 -8.83 -16.70
C THR A 172 2.20 -9.30 -16.50
N PHE A 173 1.59 -8.81 -15.44
CA PHE A 173 0.15 -8.83 -15.27
C PHE A 173 -0.46 -8.27 -16.55
N ASN A 174 -0.92 -9.12 -17.47
CA ASN A 174 -1.93 -8.70 -18.42
C ASN A 174 -3.18 -8.39 -17.58
N PRO A 175 -3.63 -7.13 -17.48
CA PRO A 175 -4.90 -6.83 -16.87
C PRO A 175 -5.96 -7.58 -17.68
N ALA A 176 -6.86 -8.27 -16.99
CA ALA A 176 -8.00 -8.96 -17.58
C ALA A 176 -8.99 -7.94 -18.19
N LEU A 177 -8.61 -7.35 -19.32
CA LEU A 177 -9.42 -6.43 -20.13
C LEU A 177 -9.46 -6.84 -21.61
N THR A 178 -9.10 -8.07 -21.95
CA THR A 178 -9.42 -8.66 -23.26
C THR A 178 -10.36 -9.85 -23.07
N ALA A 179 -11.55 -9.56 -22.55
CA ALA A 179 -12.72 -10.40 -22.69
C ALA A 179 -13.89 -9.46 -22.97
N ASN A 180 -13.91 -8.92 -24.19
CA ASN A 180 -15.06 -8.31 -24.88
C ASN A 180 -14.57 -7.64 -26.17
N ALA A 181 -14.28 -8.43 -27.21
CA ALA A 181 -14.34 -7.98 -28.60
C ALA A 181 -14.33 -9.19 -29.54
N ALA A 182 -15.44 -9.34 -30.26
CA ALA A 182 -15.59 -10.03 -31.55
C ALA A 182 -15.47 -11.57 -31.59
N GLU A 183 -16.60 -12.25 -31.37
CA GLU A 183 -16.99 -13.35 -32.26
C GLU A 183 -17.92 -12.77 -33.33
N VAL A 184 -17.36 -12.67 -34.54
CA VAL A 184 -18.05 -12.33 -35.79
C VAL A 184 -18.82 -13.57 -36.24
N ASN A 185 -20.15 -13.49 -36.30
CA ASN A 185 -20.95 -14.51 -36.97
C ASN A 185 -21.01 -14.24 -38.48
N PRO A 186 -20.99 -15.29 -39.32
CA PRO A 186 -20.85 -15.16 -40.77
C PRO A 186 -22.18 -14.76 -41.45
N SER A 187 -22.02 -14.02 -42.55
CA SER A 187 -23.05 -13.62 -43.51
C SER A 187 -23.97 -14.78 -43.95
N PRO A 188 -25.25 -14.50 -44.23
CA PRO A 188 -25.97 -15.16 -45.30
C PRO A 188 -26.26 -14.19 -46.45
N VAL A 189 -25.93 -14.68 -47.64
CA VAL A 189 -26.26 -14.16 -48.96
C VAL A 189 -27.79 -14.10 -49.12
N LEU A 190 -28.29 -12.98 -49.63
CA LEU A 190 -29.56 -12.92 -50.37
C LEU A 190 -29.31 -12.13 -51.65
N ASP A 191 -29.16 -12.87 -52.74
CA ASP A 191 -29.40 -12.41 -54.10
C ASP A 191 -30.91 -12.16 -54.30
N PHE A 192 -31.25 -11.10 -55.06
CA PHE A 192 -32.32 -10.99 -56.07
C PHE A 192 -32.39 -9.49 -56.46
N VAL A 193 -31.70 -9.07 -57.52
CA VAL A 193 -32.11 -9.03 -58.94
C VAL A 193 -32.95 -7.79 -59.26
N ALA A 194 -32.45 -7.01 -60.24
CA ALA A 194 -33.27 -6.52 -61.35
C ALA A 194 -33.07 -7.48 -62.52
#